data_AF-J0LAW4-F1
#
_entry.id   AF-J0LAW4-F1
#
_cell.length_a   1.000
_cell.length_b   1.000
_cell.length_c   1.000
_cell.angle_alpha   90.00
_cell.angle_beta   90.00
_cell.angle_gamma   90.00
#
_symmetry.space_group_name_H-M   'P 1'
#
loop_
_entity.id
_entity.type
_entity.pdbx_description
1 polymer ?
#
loop_
_entity_poly.entity_id
_entity_poly.type
_entity_poly.pdbx_seq_one_letter_code
_entity_poly.pdbx_strand_id
1 'polypeptide(L)'
;MPPLDPQTKLIPESDIWRLIIKSRLPEAEKIEEWIMEEVLPQIRKTGSYSISKTEKPDLEKIEERAKLIHFASNLAVDYEQAYLKVGITRKEELGITVNKSVAKDSTVDFLEIAEKKGLSTTEKYYTVTELCEIVMNGDFSEEAKKLVSTKKGDKPRPQNLNKLLEKLGFQEKDEDIWKATEKGKKFSDFVQNKSKYSEKTVFHTVWKKETLNEIF
;
A
#
# COMPACT_ATOMS: atom_id res chain seq x y z
N MET A 1 13.75 5.09 34.87
CA MET A 1 14.26 6.46 34.95
C MET A 1 15.16 6.54 36.18
N PRO A 2 16.44 6.94 36.06
CA PRO A 2 17.30 7.09 37.24
C PRO A 2 16.72 8.17 38.18
N PRO A 3 16.96 8.07 39.51
CA PRO A 3 16.51 9.09 40.45
C PRO A 3 17.17 10.43 40.12
N LEU A 4 16.39 11.50 40.22
CA LEU A 4 16.89 12.86 40.04
C LEU A 4 17.93 13.17 41.13
N ASP A 5 18.95 13.95 40.77
CA ASP A 5 19.96 14.41 41.72
C ASP A 5 19.26 15.19 42.86
N PRO A 6 19.62 14.96 44.14
CA PRO A 6 19.05 15.69 45.28
C PRO A 6 19.12 17.23 45.19
N GLN A 7 20.03 17.77 44.36
CA GLN A 7 20.18 19.21 44.11
C GLN A 7 19.33 19.73 42.94
N THR A 8 18.58 18.86 42.27
CA THR A 8 17.70 19.25 41.16
C THR A 8 16.55 20.12 41.67
N LYS A 9 16.56 21.40 41.31
CA LYS A 9 15.43 22.30 41.56
C LYS A 9 14.36 22.10 40.50
N LEU A 10 13.26 21.45 40.89
CA LEU A 10 12.08 21.35 40.05
C LEU A 10 11.28 22.65 40.12
N ILE A 11 10.99 23.23 38.95
CA ILE A 11 10.12 24.39 38.85
C ILE A 11 8.67 23.88 38.95
N PRO A 12 7.84 24.42 39.86
CA PRO A 12 6.45 24.00 39.96
C PRO A 12 5.69 24.43 38.71
N GLU A 13 4.65 23.69 38.34
CA GLU A 13 3.87 23.95 37.13
C GLU A 13 3.34 25.40 37.03
N SER A 14 2.93 25.99 38.17
CA SER A 14 2.50 27.39 38.21
C SER A 14 3.58 28.38 37.77
N ASP A 15 4.85 28.10 38.05
CA ASP A 15 5.99 28.94 37.63
C ASP A 15 6.33 28.69 36.16
N ILE A 16 6.12 27.48 35.64
CA ILE A 16 6.22 27.20 34.20
C ILE A 16 5.22 28.07 33.43
N TRP A 17 3.96 28.11 33.86
CA TRP A 17 2.95 28.96 33.22
C TRP A 17 3.29 30.44 33.32
N ARG A 18 3.77 30.93 34.47
CA ARG A 18 4.24 32.31 34.62
C ARG A 18 5.42 32.64 33.70
N LEU A 19 6.31 31.69 33.43
CA LEU A 19 7.42 31.86 32.51
C LEU A 19 6.93 31.92 31.07
N ILE A 20 6.00 31.04 30.67
CA ILE A 20 5.41 31.02 29.33
C ILE A 20 4.74 32.36 29.02
N ILE A 21 3.86 32.84 29.91
CA ILE A 21 3.11 34.10 29.74
C ILE A 21 4.04 35.33 29.71
N LYS A 22 5.25 35.25 30.28
CA LYS A 22 6.23 36.35 30.27
C LYS A 22 7.26 36.24 29.15
N SER A 23 7.25 35.14 28.40
CA SER A 23 8.24 34.85 27.38
C SER A 23 7.95 35.63 26.11
N ARG A 24 9.00 35.98 25.35
CA ARG A 24 8.90 36.56 23.99
C ARG A 24 9.31 35.57 22.91
N LEU A 25 9.36 34.28 23.25
CA LEU A 25 9.67 33.22 22.28
C LEU A 25 8.40 32.92 21.47
N PRO A 26 8.48 32.79 20.13
CA PRO A 26 7.32 32.54 19.28
C PRO A 26 6.50 31.30 19.68
N GLU A 27 7.15 30.27 20.20
CA GLU A 27 6.48 29.06 20.70
C GLU A 27 5.69 29.31 21.98
N ALA A 28 6.19 30.18 22.86
CA ALA A 28 5.52 30.53 24.10
C ALA A 28 4.34 31.48 23.86
N GLU A 29 4.48 32.43 22.93
CA GLU A 29 3.40 33.34 22.51
C GLU A 29 2.19 32.57 21.98
N LYS A 30 2.41 31.53 21.16
CA LYS A 30 1.32 30.65 20.67
C LYS A 30 0.56 29.96 21.80
N ILE A 31 1.28 29.53 22.84
CA ILE A 31 0.66 28.87 24.00
C ILE A 31 -0.13 29.89 24.83
N GLU A 32 0.45 31.07 25.04
CA GLU A 32 -0.23 32.16 25.73
C GLU A 32 -1.52 32.57 25.00
N GLU A 33 -1.45 32.83 23.69
CA GLU A 33 -2.58 33.20 22.84
C GLU A 33 -3.69 32.13 22.90
N TRP A 34 -3.32 30.85 22.72
CA TRP A 34 -4.27 29.75 22.85
C TRP A 34 -4.94 29.70 24.23
N ILE A 35 -4.18 29.89 25.31
CA ILE A 35 -4.75 29.91 26.66
C ILE A 35 -5.69 31.11 26.86
N MET A 36 -5.29 32.30 26.42
CA MET A 36 -6.00 33.55 26.68
C MET A 36 -7.23 33.73 25.78
N GLU A 37 -7.17 33.29 24.53
CA GLU A 37 -8.22 33.49 23.54
C GLU A 37 -9.18 32.30 23.43
N GLU A 38 -8.70 31.08 23.66
CA GLU A 38 -9.50 29.86 23.52
C GLU A 38 -9.84 29.24 24.88
N VAL A 39 -8.83 28.84 25.66
CA VAL A 39 -9.03 28.02 26.87
C VAL A 39 -9.78 28.77 27.97
N LEU A 40 -9.25 29.91 28.42
CA LEU A 40 -9.83 30.66 29.54
C LEU A 40 -11.23 31.20 29.22
N PRO A 41 -11.51 31.76 28.02
CA PRO A 41 -12.85 32.19 27.66
C PRO A 41 -13.87 31.04 27.64
N GLN A 42 -13.46 29.85 27.19
CA GLN A 42 -14.32 28.66 27.22
C GLN A 42 -14.62 28.24 28.67
N ILE A 43 -13.59 28.05 29.51
CA ILE A 43 -13.80 27.70 30.94
C ILE A 43 -14.69 28.72 31.64
N ARG A 44 -14.47 30.02 31.39
CA ARG A 44 -15.29 31.10 31.98
C ARG A 44 -16.76 31.00 31.58
N LYS A 45 -17.05 30.60 30.33
CA LYS A 45 -18.42 30.53 29.77
C LYS A 45 -19.14 29.23 30.11
N THR A 46 -18.45 28.09 30.03
CA THR A 46 -19.05 26.74 30.07
C THR A 46 -18.68 25.96 31.32
N GLY A 47 -17.76 26.46 32.14
CA GLY A 47 -17.22 25.77 33.32
C GLY A 47 -16.20 24.68 33.00
N SER A 48 -15.85 24.47 31.73
CA SER A 48 -14.86 23.46 31.32
C SER A 48 -14.20 23.82 29.99
N TYR A 49 -13.01 23.24 29.74
CA TYR A 49 -12.40 23.24 28.42
C TYR A 49 -12.16 21.80 28.02
N SER A 50 -12.58 21.44 26.81
CA SER A 50 -12.39 20.12 26.24
C SER A 50 -11.85 20.30 24.84
N ILE A 51 -10.64 19.81 24.60
CA ILE A 51 -10.13 19.64 23.24
C ILE A 51 -10.98 18.51 22.67
N SER A 52 -11.85 18.81 21.71
CA SER A 52 -12.65 17.81 20.99
C SER A 52 -11.73 16.90 20.18
N LYS A 53 -11.08 15.94 20.85
CA LYS A 53 -10.34 14.83 20.24
C LYS A 53 -11.19 13.56 20.16
N THR A 54 -12.50 13.75 20.12
CA THR A 54 -13.46 12.68 19.96
C THR A 54 -14.58 13.20 19.09
N GLU A 55 -14.36 13.23 17.78
CA GLU A 55 -15.49 12.95 16.88
C GLU A 55 -16.08 11.64 17.39
N LYS A 56 -17.30 11.71 17.95
CA LYS A 56 -18.02 10.47 18.25
C LYS A 56 -18.09 9.70 16.94
N PRO A 57 -17.75 8.40 16.94
CA PRO A 57 -17.85 7.59 15.74
C PRO A 57 -19.25 7.76 15.17
N ASP A 58 -19.31 8.17 13.91
CA ASP A 58 -20.55 8.34 13.18
C ASP A 58 -21.17 6.95 12.96
N LEU A 59 -22.07 6.56 13.87
CA LEU A 59 -22.65 5.22 13.92
C LEU A 59 -23.40 4.89 12.63
N GLU A 60 -24.03 5.88 12.02
CA GLU A 60 -24.75 5.72 10.74
C GLU A 60 -23.77 5.37 9.62
N LYS A 61 -22.66 6.11 9.49
CA LYS A 61 -21.60 5.77 8.52
C LYS A 61 -20.98 4.40 8.79
N ILE A 62 -20.80 4.02 10.05
CA ILE A 62 -20.26 2.70 10.41
C ILE A 62 -21.23 1.60 10.00
N GLU A 63 -22.52 1.76 10.25
CA GLU A 63 -23.55 0.80 9.86
C GLU A 63 -23.67 0.67 8.34
N GLU A 64 -23.67 1.79 7.61
CA GLU A 64 -23.65 1.79 6.15
C GLU A 64 -22.42 1.05 5.62
N ARG A 65 -21.25 1.34 6.17
CA ARG A 65 -20.00 0.67 5.79
C ARG A 65 -20.05 -0.83 6.11
N ALA A 66 -20.62 -1.23 7.23
CA ALA A 66 -20.77 -2.63 7.61
C ALA A 66 -21.68 -3.40 6.64
N LYS A 67 -22.80 -2.78 6.20
CA LYS A 67 -23.69 -3.37 5.18
C LYS A 67 -22.97 -3.58 3.85
N LEU A 68 -22.18 -2.60 3.40
CA LEU A 68 -21.39 -2.73 2.18
C LEU A 68 -20.34 -3.85 2.28
N ILE A 69 -19.63 -3.93 3.41
CA ILE A 69 -18.65 -5.00 3.65
C ILE A 69 -19.35 -6.36 3.64
N HIS A 70 -20.50 -6.50 4.31
CA HIS A 70 -21.25 -7.75 4.33
C HIS A 70 -21.68 -8.19 2.92
N PHE A 71 -22.24 -7.27 2.12
CA PHE A 71 -22.59 -7.53 0.73
C PHE A 71 -21.38 -7.96 -0.11
N ALA A 72 -20.27 -7.23 0.00
CA ALA A 72 -19.02 -7.56 -0.71
C ALA A 72 -18.44 -8.92 -0.29
N SER A 73 -18.56 -9.31 0.99
CA SER A 73 -18.14 -10.63 1.47
C SER A 73 -18.96 -11.76 0.85
N ASN A 74 -20.27 -11.58 0.69
CA ASN A 74 -21.11 -12.57 0.02
C ASN A 74 -20.76 -12.71 -1.46
N LEU A 75 -20.56 -11.58 -2.17
CA LEU A 75 -20.09 -11.60 -3.55
C LEU A 75 -18.74 -12.30 -3.71
N ALA A 76 -17.83 -12.14 -2.75
CA ALA A 76 -16.54 -12.81 -2.79
C ALA A 76 -16.69 -14.33 -2.80
N VAL A 77 -17.57 -14.88 -1.96
CA VAL A 77 -17.87 -16.31 -1.93
C VAL A 77 -18.47 -16.78 -3.26
N ASP A 78 -19.44 -16.04 -3.81
CA ASP A 78 -20.10 -16.38 -5.06
C ASP A 78 -19.10 -16.40 -6.23
N TYR A 79 -18.24 -15.36 -6.32
CA TYR A 79 -17.21 -15.27 -7.35
C TYR A 79 -16.15 -16.35 -7.20
N GLU A 80 -15.71 -16.64 -5.98
CA GLU A 80 -14.75 -17.70 -5.71
C GLU A 80 -15.28 -19.05 -6.20
N GLN A 81 -16.52 -19.39 -5.87
CA GLN A 81 -17.16 -20.61 -6.33
C GLN A 81 -17.33 -20.65 -7.85
N ALA A 82 -17.74 -19.54 -8.47
CA ALA A 82 -17.89 -19.47 -9.93
C ALA A 82 -16.54 -19.67 -10.64
N TYR A 83 -15.48 -19.02 -10.15
CA TYR A 83 -14.14 -19.09 -10.72
C TYR A 83 -13.47 -20.44 -10.57
N LEU A 84 -13.65 -21.10 -9.43
CA LEU A 84 -13.24 -22.50 -9.25
C LEU A 84 -13.91 -23.42 -10.30
N LYS A 85 -15.20 -23.24 -10.56
CA LYS A 85 -15.95 -24.06 -11.55
C LYS A 85 -15.49 -23.86 -12.98
N VAL A 86 -14.98 -22.67 -13.35
CA VAL A 86 -14.46 -22.40 -14.69
C VAL A 86 -12.95 -22.67 -14.81
N GLY A 87 -12.33 -23.24 -13.78
CA GLY A 87 -10.95 -23.73 -13.82
C GLY A 87 -9.89 -22.75 -13.31
N ILE A 88 -10.27 -21.65 -12.67
CA ILE A 88 -9.32 -20.77 -11.96
C ILE A 88 -9.07 -21.39 -10.58
N THR A 89 -8.04 -22.23 -10.49
CA THR A 89 -7.78 -23.05 -9.28
C THR A 89 -6.59 -22.57 -8.46
N ARG A 90 -5.76 -21.70 -9.02
CA ARG A 90 -4.57 -21.18 -8.35
C ARG A 90 -4.97 -20.13 -7.31
N LYS A 91 -4.52 -20.31 -6.06
CA LYS A 91 -4.95 -19.50 -4.92
C LYS A 91 -4.62 -18.01 -5.08
N GLU A 92 -3.44 -17.68 -5.61
CA GLU A 92 -3.02 -16.29 -5.80
C GLU A 92 -3.85 -15.59 -6.88
N GLU A 93 -4.06 -16.27 -8.01
CA GLU A 93 -4.86 -15.77 -9.14
C GLU A 93 -6.34 -15.66 -8.78
N LEU A 94 -6.87 -16.67 -8.08
CA LEU A 94 -8.24 -16.70 -7.60
C LEU A 94 -8.50 -15.53 -6.66
N GLY A 95 -7.67 -15.32 -5.64
CA GLY A 95 -7.84 -14.22 -4.69
C GLY A 95 -7.84 -12.84 -5.35
N ILE A 96 -6.92 -12.60 -6.30
CA ILE A 96 -6.85 -11.33 -7.02
C ILE A 96 -8.06 -11.14 -7.94
N THR A 97 -8.46 -12.18 -8.67
CA THR A 97 -9.56 -12.10 -9.64
C THR A 97 -10.90 -11.94 -8.93
N VAL A 98 -11.13 -12.67 -7.84
CA VAL A 98 -12.28 -12.48 -6.95
C VAL A 98 -12.33 -11.05 -6.44
N ASN A 99 -11.22 -10.54 -5.87
CA ASN A 99 -11.20 -9.18 -5.33
C ASN A 99 -11.49 -8.12 -6.40
N LYS A 100 -10.94 -8.25 -7.62
CA LYS A 100 -11.24 -7.33 -8.73
C LYS A 100 -12.72 -7.31 -9.10
N SER A 101 -13.36 -8.47 -9.15
CA SER A 101 -14.79 -8.56 -9.49
C SER A 101 -15.68 -8.01 -8.37
N VAL A 102 -15.34 -8.31 -7.11
CA VAL A 102 -16.02 -7.72 -5.95
C VAL A 102 -15.86 -6.20 -5.92
N ALA A 103 -14.65 -5.68 -6.14
CA ALA A 103 -14.41 -4.24 -6.15
C ALA A 103 -15.19 -3.53 -7.25
N LYS A 104 -15.31 -4.15 -8.43
CA LYS A 104 -16.10 -3.63 -9.55
C LYS A 104 -17.59 -3.50 -9.22
N ASP A 105 -18.16 -4.49 -8.52
CA ASP A 105 -19.61 -4.55 -8.30
C ASP A 105 -20.07 -3.96 -6.97
N SER A 106 -19.19 -3.94 -5.96
CA SER A 106 -19.52 -3.46 -4.60
C SER A 106 -18.80 -2.18 -4.22
N THR A 107 -17.83 -1.71 -5.01
CA THR A 107 -16.87 -0.63 -4.68
C THR A 107 -15.95 -0.92 -3.49
N VAL A 108 -16.03 -2.13 -2.91
CA VAL A 108 -15.18 -2.57 -1.80
C VAL A 108 -14.00 -3.37 -2.36
N ASP A 109 -12.79 -2.80 -2.26
CA ASP A 109 -11.54 -3.48 -2.56
C ASP A 109 -10.91 -4.00 -1.25
N PHE A 110 -10.97 -5.32 -1.02
CA PHE A 110 -10.43 -5.93 0.21
C PHE A 110 -8.90 -5.93 0.25
N LEU A 111 -8.24 -6.01 -0.91
CA LEU A 111 -6.78 -5.93 -0.99
C LEU A 111 -6.31 -4.53 -0.64
N GLU A 112 -6.93 -3.49 -1.19
CA GLU A 112 -6.59 -2.10 -0.86
C GLU A 112 -6.84 -1.81 0.63
N ILE A 113 -7.93 -2.34 1.20
CA ILE A 113 -8.22 -2.21 2.64
C ILE A 113 -7.15 -2.90 3.49
N ALA A 114 -6.71 -4.09 3.09
CA ALA A 114 -5.68 -4.84 3.80
C ALA A 114 -4.31 -4.15 3.72
N GLU A 115 -3.93 -3.65 2.53
CA GLU A 115 -2.71 -2.87 2.32
C GLU A 115 -2.68 -1.60 3.19
N LYS A 116 -3.78 -0.84 3.25
CA LYS A 116 -3.91 0.34 4.13
C LYS A 116 -3.77 0.01 5.61
N LYS A 117 -4.05 -1.23 6.02
CA LYS A 117 -3.88 -1.72 7.40
C LYS A 117 -2.50 -2.34 7.64
N GLY A 118 -1.61 -2.33 6.65
CA GLY A 118 -0.28 -2.94 6.75
C GLY A 118 -0.32 -4.47 6.80
N LEU A 119 -1.41 -5.09 6.33
CA LEU A 119 -1.51 -6.55 6.26
C LEU A 119 -0.81 -7.05 4.99
N SER A 120 0.02 -8.07 5.14
CA SER A 120 0.58 -8.80 4.00
C SER A 120 -0.55 -9.51 3.26
N THR A 121 -0.83 -9.08 2.04
CA THR A 121 -1.79 -9.73 1.14
C THR A 121 -1.11 -10.79 0.28
N THR A 122 -1.90 -11.60 -0.43
CA THR A 122 -1.39 -12.52 -1.47
C THR A 122 -0.45 -11.75 -2.40
N GLU A 123 0.81 -12.20 -2.50
CA GLU A 123 1.83 -11.54 -3.33
C GLU A 123 1.33 -11.49 -4.76
N LYS A 124 1.05 -10.26 -5.24
CA LYS A 124 0.68 -10.04 -6.62
C LYS A 124 1.88 -10.38 -7.49
N TYR A 125 1.70 -11.32 -8.40
CA TYR A 125 2.64 -11.55 -9.48
C TYR A 125 2.31 -10.60 -10.64
N TYR A 126 3.36 -10.11 -11.27
CA TYR A 126 3.33 -9.14 -12.35
C TYR A 126 3.92 -9.76 -13.61
N THR A 127 3.29 -9.49 -14.74
CA THR A 127 3.92 -9.72 -16.03
C THR A 127 5.14 -8.81 -16.18
N VAL A 128 6.07 -9.19 -17.06
CA VAL A 128 7.24 -8.36 -17.37
C VAL A 128 6.84 -6.96 -17.87
N THR A 129 5.68 -6.84 -18.54
CA THR A 129 5.13 -5.56 -18.96
C THR A 129 4.71 -4.70 -17.78
N GLU A 130 3.94 -5.26 -16.84
CA GLU A 130 3.54 -4.54 -15.63
C GLU A 130 4.75 -4.17 -14.77
N LEU A 131 5.76 -5.03 -14.67
CA LEU A 131 7.02 -4.69 -13.99
C LEU A 131 7.73 -3.51 -14.65
N CYS A 132 7.76 -3.42 -15.99
CA CYS A 132 8.33 -2.26 -16.66
C CYS A 132 7.56 -0.98 -16.33
N GLU A 133 6.22 -1.04 -16.28
CA GLU A 133 5.39 0.10 -15.92
C GLU A 133 5.63 0.54 -14.47
N ILE A 134 5.79 -0.41 -13.54
CA ILE A 134 6.16 -0.11 -12.15
C ILE A 134 7.49 0.63 -12.07
N VAL A 135 8.50 0.18 -12.82
CA VAL A 135 9.82 0.83 -12.82
C VAL A 135 9.73 2.24 -13.43
N MET A 136 9.00 2.41 -14.53
CA MET A 136 8.91 3.72 -15.18
C MET A 136 8.13 4.75 -14.36
N ASN A 137 7.04 4.34 -13.72
CA ASN A 137 6.14 5.23 -12.99
C ASN A 137 6.48 5.34 -11.49
N GLY A 138 7.40 4.50 -11.00
CA GLY A 138 7.81 4.45 -9.60
C GLY A 138 9.05 5.27 -9.29
N ASP A 139 9.45 5.19 -8.01
CA ASP A 139 10.67 5.82 -7.48
C ASP A 139 11.90 4.94 -7.75
N PHE A 140 12.35 4.94 -9.01
CA PHE A 140 13.55 4.24 -9.45
C PHE A 140 14.53 5.22 -10.12
N SER A 141 15.83 4.86 -10.13
CA SER A 141 16.87 5.66 -10.78
C SER A 141 16.63 5.81 -12.29
N GLU A 142 17.15 6.89 -12.88
CA GLU A 142 17.04 7.13 -14.32
C GLU A 142 17.78 6.06 -15.13
N GLU A 143 18.83 5.46 -14.56
CA GLU A 143 19.52 4.30 -15.11
C GLU A 143 18.59 3.07 -15.17
N ALA A 144 17.86 2.78 -14.09
CA ALA A 144 16.90 1.68 -14.03
C ALA A 144 15.76 1.87 -15.05
N LYS A 145 15.20 3.08 -15.13
CA LYS A 145 14.16 3.43 -16.11
C LYS A 145 14.63 3.26 -17.56
N LYS A 146 15.88 3.64 -17.88
CA LYS A 146 16.47 3.43 -19.21
C LYS A 146 16.65 1.94 -19.55
N LEU A 147 16.93 1.10 -18.57
CA LEU A 147 17.10 -0.35 -18.80
C LEU A 147 15.79 -1.04 -19.21
N VAL A 148 14.63 -0.52 -18.78
CA VAL A 148 13.32 -1.13 -19.06
C VAL A 148 12.51 -0.44 -20.16
N SER A 149 13.02 0.63 -20.76
CA SER A 149 12.30 1.45 -21.74
C SER A 149 12.89 1.38 -23.16
N THR A 150 12.25 2.04 -24.13
CA THR A 150 12.80 2.18 -25.48
C THR A 150 14.13 2.95 -25.47
N LYS A 151 14.84 2.99 -26.61
CA LYS A 151 16.03 3.85 -26.76
C LYS A 151 15.78 5.33 -26.46
N LYS A 152 14.55 5.81 -26.64
CA LYS A 152 14.17 7.20 -26.36
C LYS A 152 13.76 7.41 -24.89
N GLY A 153 13.58 6.32 -24.12
CA GLY A 153 13.12 6.38 -22.74
C GLY A 153 11.63 6.68 -22.56
N ASP A 154 10.85 6.70 -23.64
CA ASP A 154 9.49 7.22 -23.65
C ASP A 154 8.40 6.19 -23.31
N LYS A 155 8.70 4.90 -23.49
CA LYS A 155 7.72 3.80 -23.34
C LYS A 155 8.36 2.56 -22.72
N PRO A 156 7.57 1.74 -21.98
CA PRO A 156 8.09 0.51 -21.40
C PRO A 156 8.36 -0.49 -22.52
N ARG A 157 9.45 -1.26 -22.38
CA ARG A 157 9.89 -2.24 -23.37
C ARG A 157 10.16 -3.59 -22.69
N PRO A 158 9.16 -4.46 -22.59
CA PRO A 158 9.27 -5.74 -21.88
C PRO A 158 10.39 -6.65 -22.38
N GLN A 159 10.76 -6.54 -23.66
CA GLN A 159 11.88 -7.31 -24.22
C GLN A 159 13.22 -6.94 -23.58
N ASN A 160 13.41 -5.70 -23.13
CA ASN A 160 14.63 -5.30 -22.46
C ASN A 160 14.71 -5.90 -21.05
N LEU A 161 13.61 -5.83 -20.28
CA LEU A 161 13.56 -6.44 -18.95
C LEU A 161 13.71 -7.97 -19.02
N ASN A 162 13.13 -8.63 -20.02
CA ASN A 162 13.35 -10.05 -20.26
C ASN A 162 14.83 -10.41 -20.46
N LYS A 163 15.54 -9.63 -21.28
CA LYS A 163 16.99 -9.82 -21.50
C LYS A 163 17.81 -9.55 -20.24
N LEU A 164 17.37 -8.61 -19.41
CA LEU A 164 18.04 -8.29 -18.15
C LEU A 164 17.88 -9.44 -17.14
N LEU A 165 16.66 -9.96 -17.00
CA LEU A 165 16.37 -11.14 -16.16
C LEU A 165 17.18 -12.37 -16.61
N GLU A 166 17.30 -12.58 -17.93
CA GLU A 166 18.13 -13.64 -18.51
C GLU A 166 19.61 -13.46 -18.18
N LYS A 167 20.15 -12.26 -18.43
CA LYS A 167 21.55 -11.93 -18.12
C LYS A 167 21.90 -12.11 -16.64
N LEU A 168 20.96 -11.82 -15.75
CA LEU A 168 21.12 -11.96 -14.30
C LEU A 168 20.82 -13.38 -13.79
N GLY A 169 20.50 -14.31 -14.69
CA GLY A 169 20.27 -15.72 -14.42
C GLY A 169 18.95 -16.01 -13.72
N PHE A 170 17.97 -15.11 -13.76
CA PHE A 170 16.63 -15.34 -13.20
C PHE A 170 15.75 -16.18 -14.14
N GLN A 171 15.93 -16.04 -15.46
CA GLN A 171 15.16 -16.81 -16.44
C GLN A 171 16.03 -17.28 -17.60
N GLU A 172 15.50 -18.24 -18.35
CA GLU A 172 16.08 -18.75 -19.58
C GLU A 172 14.98 -18.87 -20.64
N LYS A 173 15.37 -18.75 -21.92
CA LYS A 173 14.44 -18.95 -23.02
C LYS A 173 14.49 -20.41 -23.45
N ASP A 174 13.39 -21.12 -23.27
CA ASP A 174 13.19 -22.46 -23.80
C ASP A 174 12.20 -22.39 -24.97
N GLU A 175 12.69 -22.63 -26.18
CA GLU A 175 12.00 -22.39 -27.45
C GLU A 175 11.46 -20.95 -27.56
N ASP A 176 10.15 -20.77 -27.36
CA ASP A 176 9.44 -19.50 -27.40
C ASP A 176 8.88 -19.05 -26.05
N ILE A 177 9.19 -19.79 -24.98
CA ILE A 177 8.65 -19.55 -23.64
C ILE A 177 9.81 -19.16 -22.71
N TRP A 178 9.66 -18.04 -22.01
CA TRP A 178 10.52 -17.71 -20.88
C TRP A 178 10.18 -18.61 -19.71
N LYS A 179 11.19 -19.28 -19.14
CA LYS A 179 11.07 -20.13 -17.96
C LYS A 179 12.00 -19.63 -16.87
N ALA A 180 11.57 -19.72 -15.62
CA ALA A 180 12.39 -19.34 -14.48
C ALA A 180 13.46 -20.41 -14.18
N THR A 181 14.68 -19.96 -13.91
CA THR A 181 15.76 -20.81 -13.41
C THR A 181 15.53 -21.13 -11.93
N GLU A 182 16.37 -21.97 -11.30
CA GLU A 182 16.33 -22.20 -9.85
C GLU A 182 16.44 -20.91 -9.02
N LYS A 183 17.17 -19.90 -9.52
CA LYS A 183 17.24 -18.57 -8.90
C LYS A 183 15.92 -17.82 -9.08
N GLY A 184 15.35 -17.86 -10.29
CA GLY A 184 14.10 -17.16 -10.60
C GLY A 184 12.88 -17.72 -9.90
N LYS A 185 12.80 -19.05 -9.71
CA LYS A 185 11.67 -19.75 -9.10
C LYS A 185 11.28 -19.22 -7.71
N LYS A 186 12.22 -18.62 -6.97
CA LYS A 186 11.94 -17.99 -5.67
C LYS A 186 11.06 -16.74 -5.78
N PHE A 187 11.12 -16.07 -6.93
CA PHE A 187 10.47 -14.79 -7.21
C PHE A 187 9.44 -14.88 -8.35
N SER A 188 9.22 -16.06 -8.90
CA SER A 188 8.42 -16.22 -10.09
C SER A 188 7.40 -17.32 -9.93
N ASP A 189 6.34 -17.23 -10.72
CA ASP A 189 5.43 -18.33 -10.93
C ASP A 189 5.08 -18.40 -12.42
N PHE A 190 4.32 -19.43 -12.81
CA PHE A 190 3.91 -19.67 -14.17
C PHE A 190 2.39 -19.45 -14.27
N VAL A 191 1.97 -18.59 -15.21
CA VAL A 191 0.55 -18.26 -15.43
C VAL A 191 0.14 -18.66 -16.83
N GLN A 192 -1.08 -19.17 -16.95
CA GLN A 192 -1.72 -19.54 -18.20
C GLN A 192 -2.70 -18.45 -18.62
N ASN A 193 -2.37 -17.68 -19.66
CA ASN A 193 -3.28 -16.67 -20.20
C ASN A 193 -3.90 -17.13 -21.53
N LYS A 194 -5.19 -16.88 -21.71
CA LYS A 194 -5.81 -16.94 -23.05
C LYS A 194 -5.51 -15.65 -23.79
N SER A 195 -4.93 -15.77 -24.99
CA SER A 195 -4.69 -14.61 -25.85
C SER A 195 -6.00 -13.91 -26.21
N LYS A 196 -6.02 -12.57 -26.15
CA LYS A 196 -7.17 -11.75 -26.55
C LYS A 196 -7.55 -11.90 -28.03
N TYR A 197 -6.59 -12.34 -28.86
CA TYR A 197 -6.73 -12.41 -30.32
C TYR A 197 -6.61 -13.84 -30.87
N SER A 198 -6.46 -14.86 -30.03
CA SER A 198 -6.39 -16.25 -30.48
C SER A 198 -6.88 -17.22 -29.40
N GLU A 199 -7.44 -18.35 -29.80
CA GLU A 199 -7.79 -19.45 -28.89
C GLU A 199 -6.56 -20.16 -28.28
N LYS A 200 -5.34 -19.75 -28.67
CA LYS A 200 -4.11 -20.27 -28.08
C LYS A 200 -3.99 -19.83 -26.62
N THR A 201 -3.87 -20.84 -25.78
CA THR A 201 -3.33 -20.72 -24.43
C THR A 201 -1.84 -20.38 -24.53
N VAL A 202 -1.44 -19.26 -23.94
CA VAL A 202 -0.04 -18.87 -23.85
C VAL A 202 0.37 -18.87 -22.38
N PHE A 203 1.48 -19.54 -22.11
CA PHE A 203 2.04 -19.56 -20.77
C PHE A 203 3.10 -18.47 -20.64
N HIS A 204 3.07 -17.78 -19.51
CA HIS A 204 4.00 -16.71 -19.19
C HIS A 204 4.54 -16.87 -17.77
N THR A 205 5.85 -16.73 -17.61
CA THR A 205 6.43 -16.49 -16.29
C THR A 205 6.05 -15.10 -15.81
N VAL A 206 5.54 -15.05 -14.59
CA VAL A 206 5.20 -13.82 -13.86
C VAL A 206 6.08 -13.71 -12.63
N TRP A 207 6.25 -12.50 -12.13
CA TRP A 207 7.29 -12.15 -11.16
C TRP A 207 6.72 -11.38 -10.00
N LYS A 208 7.20 -11.63 -8.79
CA LYS A 208 6.88 -10.79 -7.64
C LYS A 208 7.53 -9.41 -7.79
N LYS A 209 7.00 -8.38 -7.12
CA LYS A 209 7.56 -7.02 -7.19
C LYS A 209 8.97 -6.94 -6.62
N GLU A 210 9.28 -7.76 -5.62
CA GLU A 210 10.56 -7.89 -4.94
C GLU A 210 11.70 -8.26 -5.90
N THR A 211 11.37 -8.90 -7.04
CA THR A 211 12.35 -9.19 -8.10
C THR A 211 13.05 -7.91 -8.56
N LEU A 212 12.36 -6.77 -8.56
CA LEU A 212 12.95 -5.48 -8.95
C LEU A 212 14.05 -5.02 -7.99
N ASN A 213 13.94 -5.32 -6.70
CA ASN A 213 14.95 -4.97 -5.69
C ASN A 213 16.24 -5.80 -5.85
N GLU A 214 16.15 -6.96 -6.51
CA GLU A 214 17.31 -7.79 -6.81
C GLU A 214 17.97 -7.41 -8.16
N ILE A 215 17.30 -6.60 -8.98
CA ILE A 215 17.73 -6.21 -10.32
C ILE A 215 18.32 -4.80 -10.34
N PHE A 216 17.72 -3.87 -9.60
CA PHE A 216 18.07 -2.44 -9.54
C PHE A 216 18.53 -2.05 -8.14
#